data_AF-A0A926JIU1-F1
#
_entry.id   AF-A0A926JIU1-F1
#
_cell.length_a   1.000
_cell.length_b   1.000
_cell.length_c   1.000
_cell.angle_alpha   90.00
_cell.angle_beta   90.00
_cell.angle_gamma   90.00
#
_symmetry.space_group_name_H-M   'P 1'
#
loop_
_entity.id
_entity.type
_entity.pdbx_description
1 polymer ?
#
loop_
_entity_poly.entity_id
_entity_poly.type
_entity_poly.pdbx_seq_one_letter_code
_entity_poly.pdbx_strand_id
1 'polypeptide(L)'
;MAIEPVPCAPGPGGEPVEVNVTTCCAPSIASTPLCRQDGTTVLLVVRSGCVECGETAPDPEVVGWIDPATGTFTPGPAPADAGPCDTGCVDTICVQRCDDTDGDGTADQTYNELWCVRADGSTELVLTYQGDPSQPYGPVSPVDCEYGCVETQTYMLCDASGAFLRRITIGAGQHIVEDLELDGLTPHTVTGTVGACGGSGTGTTLPEQDVTILCDTATDGTVTEFVRDYQRDTSGQITGHTDYTLDGQPYTPSGTVGVCGPAEPCSAQSVLHACRCDDTDGDGVGDVDYVELLGVDCTGAVTSLGTYTADLSATYTPVAPVDCDAGDLGAEPATAVQARRVQLAAGETWDAAAHPTLRSVTATAHTGTGTISTVDGASTLFQGESVTWAIDKDEDARLMGPLTITANTGTTTVAYTTGVTL
;
A
#
# COMPACT_ATOMS: atom_id res chain seq x y z
N MET A 1 -9.36 27.97 -24.43
CA MET A 1 -10.22 27.45 -25.50
C MET A 1 -10.92 26.23 -24.95
N ALA A 2 -12.26 26.23 -24.90
CA ALA A 2 -13.02 25.07 -24.48
C ALA A 2 -12.94 24.00 -25.57
N ILE A 3 -12.63 22.76 -25.20
CA ILE A 3 -12.71 21.62 -26.11
C ILE A 3 -14.17 21.17 -26.14
N GLU A 4 -14.77 21.23 -27.32
CA GLU A 4 -16.12 20.74 -27.60
C GLU A 4 -16.00 19.30 -28.13
N PRO A 5 -16.69 18.31 -27.55
CA PRO A 5 -16.62 16.93 -28.03
C PRO A 5 -17.29 16.78 -29.40
N VAL A 6 -16.58 16.09 -30.30
CA VAL A 6 -17.04 15.79 -31.66
C VAL A 6 -18.15 14.72 -31.58
N PRO A 7 -19.35 14.92 -32.17
CA PRO A 7 -20.37 13.89 -32.21
C PRO A 7 -20.00 12.78 -33.19
N CYS A 8 -20.19 11.53 -32.79
CA CYS A 8 -20.10 10.37 -33.67
C CYS A 8 -21.20 10.44 -34.74
N ALA A 9 -20.83 10.67 -36.00
CA ALA A 9 -21.73 10.50 -37.14
C ALA A 9 -21.60 9.06 -37.67
N PRO A 10 -22.71 8.34 -37.90
CA PRO A 10 -22.67 7.02 -38.52
C PRO A 10 -22.20 7.13 -39.98
N GLY A 11 -21.31 6.22 -40.38
CA GLY A 11 -20.82 6.11 -41.76
C GLY A 11 -21.96 5.76 -42.74
N PRO A 12 -21.89 6.21 -44.00
CA PRO A 12 -22.95 6.01 -44.96
C PRO A 12 -22.93 4.57 -45.49
N GLY A 13 -23.94 3.76 -45.15
CA GLY A 13 -24.23 2.56 -45.96
C GLY A 13 -24.78 1.31 -45.27
N GLY A 14 -25.06 1.29 -43.97
CA GLY A 14 -25.73 0.17 -43.32
C GLY A 14 -27.10 0.60 -42.80
N GLU A 15 -28.17 -0.12 -43.16
CA GLU A 15 -29.42 -0.01 -42.42
C GLU A 15 -29.16 -0.36 -40.95
N PRO A 16 -29.69 0.42 -39.99
CA PRO A 16 -29.46 0.16 -38.58
C PRO A 16 -30.14 -1.16 -38.22
N VAL A 17 -29.33 -2.17 -37.91
CA VAL A 17 -29.79 -3.28 -37.10
C VAL A 17 -29.98 -2.69 -35.70
N GLU A 18 -31.23 -2.64 -35.21
CA GLU A 18 -31.51 -2.40 -33.79
C GLU A 18 -30.87 -3.53 -32.97
N VAL A 19 -29.57 -3.41 -32.68
CA VAL A 19 -28.93 -4.16 -31.61
C VAL A 19 -29.21 -3.38 -30.35
N ASN A 20 -30.33 -3.72 -29.73
CA ASN A 20 -30.86 -3.05 -28.55
C ASN A 20 -30.18 -3.56 -27.27
N VAL A 21 -28.85 -3.43 -27.18
CA VAL A 21 -28.10 -3.57 -25.92
C VAL A 21 -26.79 -2.79 -26.05
N THR A 22 -26.84 -1.49 -25.76
CA THR A 22 -25.64 -0.67 -25.57
C THR A 22 -25.52 -0.34 -24.07
N THR A 23 -25.18 -1.35 -23.27
CA THR A 23 -24.77 -1.15 -21.87
C THR A 23 -23.24 -0.96 -21.88
N CYS A 24 -22.76 0.29 -21.83
CA CYS A 24 -21.33 0.63 -21.93
C CYS A 24 -20.55 0.51 -20.60
N CYS A 25 -21.07 -0.14 -19.57
CA CYS A 25 -20.43 -0.13 -18.25
C CYS A 25 -20.36 -1.53 -17.64
N ALA A 26 -19.14 -1.94 -17.27
CA ALA A 26 -18.93 -3.02 -16.34
C ALA A 26 -19.24 -2.50 -14.92
N PRO A 27 -20.10 -3.17 -14.14
CA PRO A 27 -20.31 -2.77 -12.75
C PRO A 27 -18.97 -2.91 -12.03
N SER A 28 -18.46 -1.82 -11.45
CA SER A 28 -17.24 -1.90 -10.64
C SER A 28 -17.61 -2.30 -9.22
N ILE A 29 -16.84 -3.24 -8.68
CA ILE A 29 -16.91 -3.63 -7.28
C ILE A 29 -15.66 -3.10 -6.60
N ALA A 30 -15.85 -2.37 -5.51
CA ALA A 30 -14.77 -1.94 -4.62
C ALA A 30 -15.02 -2.53 -3.23
N SER A 31 -13.95 -2.67 -2.44
CA SER A 31 -14.09 -3.01 -1.03
C SER A 31 -13.38 -2.03 -0.11
N THR A 32 -13.90 -1.86 1.10
CA THR A 32 -13.32 -0.98 2.13
C THR A 32 -13.32 -1.71 3.47
N PRO A 33 -12.18 -1.78 4.16
CA PRO A 33 -12.11 -2.41 5.47
C PRO A 33 -12.80 -1.54 6.54
N LEU A 34 -13.59 -2.20 7.39
CA LEU A 34 -14.11 -1.69 8.65
C LEU A 34 -13.63 -2.59 9.79
N CYS A 35 -13.49 -2.05 10.99
CA CYS A 35 -13.16 -2.86 12.16
C CYS A 35 -14.31 -2.86 13.13
N ARG A 36 -14.53 -4.02 13.73
CA ARG A 36 -15.48 -4.24 14.80
C ARG A 36 -14.82 -3.95 16.14
N GLN A 37 -15.62 -3.74 17.18
CA GLN A 37 -15.12 -3.45 18.53
C GLN A 37 -14.27 -4.57 19.14
N ASP A 38 -14.42 -5.80 18.65
CA ASP A 38 -13.62 -6.96 19.06
C ASP A 38 -12.27 -7.05 18.35
N GLY A 39 -11.92 -6.07 17.52
CA GLY A 39 -10.68 -6.01 16.75
C GLY A 39 -10.71 -6.81 15.45
N THR A 40 -11.84 -7.48 15.12
CA THR A 40 -11.98 -8.17 13.84
C THR A 40 -12.25 -7.19 12.70
N THR A 41 -11.66 -7.46 11.54
CA THR A 41 -11.88 -6.69 10.32
C THR A 41 -13.04 -7.28 9.53
N VAL A 42 -13.84 -6.45 8.88
CA VAL A 42 -14.80 -6.84 7.83
C VAL A 42 -14.54 -6.00 6.58
N LEU A 43 -14.76 -6.53 5.39
CA LEU A 43 -14.61 -5.79 4.13
C LEU A 43 -16.00 -5.43 3.62
N LEU A 44 -16.37 -4.15 3.66
CA LEU A 44 -17.56 -3.67 2.97
C LEU A 44 -17.40 -3.85 1.47
N VAL A 45 -18.43 -4.37 0.80
CA VAL A 45 -18.48 -4.50 -0.65
C VAL A 45 -19.39 -3.42 -1.20
N VAL A 46 -18.82 -2.54 -2.02
CA VAL A 46 -19.51 -1.43 -2.67
C VAL A 46 -19.61 -1.75 -4.16
N ARG A 47 -20.82 -1.64 -4.71
CA ARG A 47 -21.08 -1.85 -6.14
C ARG A 47 -21.50 -0.54 -6.78
N SER A 48 -20.91 -0.21 -7.92
CA SER A 48 -21.47 0.81 -8.81
C SER A 48 -22.49 0.16 -9.76
N GLY A 49 -23.66 0.80 -9.89
CA GLY A 49 -24.69 0.35 -10.82
C GLY A 49 -24.30 0.67 -12.27
N CYS A 50 -24.68 -0.21 -13.20
CA CYS A 50 -24.61 0.09 -14.62
C CYS A 50 -25.76 1.02 -15.03
N VAL A 51 -25.49 1.97 -15.92
CA VAL A 51 -26.52 2.77 -16.60
C VAL A 51 -26.30 2.80 -18.10
N GLU A 52 -27.38 3.03 -18.85
CA GLU A 52 -27.30 3.20 -20.28
C GLU A 52 -26.41 4.40 -20.66
N CYS A 53 -25.75 4.32 -21.82
CA CYS A 53 -24.78 5.33 -22.22
C CYS A 53 -25.48 6.68 -22.41
N GLY A 54 -25.15 7.66 -21.56
CA GLY A 54 -25.77 8.99 -21.53
C GLY A 54 -26.63 9.27 -20.30
N GLU A 55 -26.93 8.25 -19.49
CA GLU A 55 -27.60 8.41 -18.20
C GLU A 55 -26.60 8.65 -17.06
N THR A 56 -27.07 9.24 -15.96
CA THR A 56 -26.26 9.45 -14.75
C THR A 56 -26.19 8.16 -13.96
N ALA A 57 -24.98 7.66 -13.67
CA ALA A 57 -24.81 6.48 -12.84
C ALA A 57 -25.38 6.71 -11.43
N PRO A 58 -26.11 5.74 -10.84
CA PRO A 58 -26.51 5.84 -9.44
C PRO A 58 -25.28 5.87 -8.55
N ASP A 59 -25.41 6.49 -7.39
CA ASP A 59 -24.37 6.48 -6.38
C ASP A 59 -24.00 5.02 -6.02
N PRO A 60 -22.72 4.70 -5.80
CA PRO A 60 -22.31 3.37 -5.37
C PRO A 60 -23.02 2.96 -4.08
N GLU A 61 -23.53 1.74 -4.04
CA GLU A 61 -24.25 1.22 -2.87
C GLU A 61 -23.48 0.08 -2.19
N VAL A 62 -23.58 0.02 -0.87
CA VAL A 62 -23.06 -1.12 -0.10
C VAL A 62 -24.01 -2.30 -0.34
N VAL A 63 -23.51 -3.35 -0.99
CA VAL A 63 -24.30 -4.56 -1.28
C VAL A 63 -24.16 -5.62 -0.19
N GLY A 64 -23.10 -5.56 0.60
CA GLY A 64 -22.82 -6.50 1.68
C GLY A 64 -21.46 -6.28 2.31
N TRP A 65 -21.02 -7.25 3.10
CA TRP A 65 -19.68 -7.27 3.68
C TRP A 65 -19.13 -8.70 3.77
N ILE A 66 -17.81 -8.82 3.71
CA ILE A 66 -17.08 -10.09 3.80
C ILE A 66 -16.36 -10.15 5.15
N ASP A 67 -16.47 -11.27 5.85
CA ASP A 67 -15.57 -11.60 6.96
C ASP A 67 -14.28 -12.21 6.38
N PRO A 68 -13.15 -11.50 6.39
CA PRO A 68 -11.89 -11.99 5.81
C PRO A 68 -11.32 -13.20 6.55
N ALA A 69 -11.71 -13.45 7.81
CA ALA A 69 -11.27 -14.63 8.55
C ALA A 69 -11.97 -15.91 8.07
N THR A 70 -13.20 -15.79 7.56
CA THR A 70 -14.01 -16.95 7.12
C THR A 70 -14.28 -16.98 5.61
N GLY A 71 -14.04 -15.88 4.89
CA GLY A 71 -14.42 -15.71 3.49
C GLY A 71 -15.93 -15.53 3.25
N THR A 72 -16.73 -15.45 4.31
CA THR A 72 -18.19 -15.45 4.20
C THR A 72 -18.71 -14.06 3.82
N PHE A 73 -19.43 -13.95 2.70
CA PHE A 73 -20.18 -12.74 2.35
C PHE A 73 -21.55 -12.72 3.02
N THR A 74 -21.89 -11.59 3.65
CA THR A 74 -23.19 -11.31 4.24
C THR A 74 -23.85 -10.15 3.48
N PRO A 75 -25.01 -10.37 2.81
CA PRO A 75 -25.70 -9.30 2.09
C PRO A 75 -26.31 -8.29 3.07
N GLY A 76 -26.31 -7.01 2.66
CA GLY A 76 -26.92 -5.91 3.42
C GLY A 76 -25.91 -5.04 4.19
N PRO A 77 -26.39 -4.22 5.16
CA PRO A 77 -25.54 -3.26 5.85
C PRO A 77 -24.43 -3.96 6.66
N ALA A 78 -23.32 -3.26 6.88
CA ALA A 78 -22.26 -3.70 7.79
C ALA A 78 -22.83 -4.00 9.20
N PRO A 79 -22.15 -4.86 9.99
CA PRO A 79 -22.45 -5.00 11.40
C PRO A 79 -22.52 -3.62 12.09
N ALA A 80 -23.49 -3.41 12.98
CA ALA A 80 -23.69 -2.10 13.62
C ALA A 80 -22.50 -1.63 14.48
N ASP A 81 -21.61 -2.55 14.84
CA ASP A 81 -20.36 -2.31 15.56
C ASP A 81 -19.14 -2.20 14.64
N ALA A 82 -19.30 -2.39 13.33
CA ALA A 82 -18.27 -2.14 12.34
C ALA A 82 -18.22 -0.64 12.04
N GLY A 83 -17.15 0.00 12.49
CA GLY A 83 -16.81 1.38 12.17
C GLY A 83 -15.59 1.44 11.25
N PRO A 84 -15.18 2.63 10.80
CA PRO A 84 -13.82 2.82 10.30
C PRO A 84 -12.87 2.15 11.27
N CYS A 85 -11.89 1.43 10.75
CA CYS A 85 -10.87 0.84 11.62
C CYS A 85 -10.24 1.96 12.44
N ASP A 86 -10.62 2.07 13.72
CA ASP A 86 -9.99 2.93 14.70
C ASP A 86 -8.59 2.35 14.94
N THR A 87 -7.71 2.59 13.98
CA THR A 87 -6.26 2.62 14.16
C THR A 87 -5.96 3.92 14.88
N GLY A 88 -6.50 4.00 16.11
CA GLY A 88 -6.56 5.19 16.94
C GLY A 88 -5.23 5.92 16.91
N CYS A 89 -5.33 7.23 16.78
CA CYS A 89 -4.18 8.10 16.85
C CYS A 89 -3.33 7.75 18.07
N VAL A 90 -2.15 7.16 17.84
CA VAL A 90 -1.27 6.80 18.95
C VAL A 90 -0.48 8.00 19.42
N ASP A 91 -0.30 8.99 18.55
CA ASP A 91 0.29 10.29 18.84
C ASP A 91 -0.22 11.37 17.86
N THR A 92 -0.09 12.64 18.23
CA THR A 92 -0.40 13.77 17.34
C THR A 92 0.80 14.70 17.22
N ILE A 93 1.15 15.06 15.99
CA ILE A 93 2.22 16.01 15.68
C ILE A 93 1.59 17.28 15.12
N CYS A 94 1.99 18.44 15.64
CA CYS A 94 1.62 19.73 15.08
C CYS A 94 2.74 20.24 14.16
N VAL A 95 2.41 20.57 12.91
CA VAL A 95 3.33 21.11 11.91
C VAL A 95 2.90 22.51 11.55
N GLN A 96 3.77 23.51 11.73
CA GLN A 96 3.50 24.88 11.29
C GLN A 96 3.86 25.05 9.81
N ARG A 97 2.98 25.68 9.04
CA ARG A 97 3.07 25.96 7.60
C ARG A 97 2.81 27.44 7.32
N CYS A 98 3.08 27.84 6.08
CA CYS A 98 2.87 29.20 5.60
C CYS A 98 1.90 29.23 4.43
N ASP A 99 1.14 30.31 4.32
CA ASP A 99 0.15 30.54 3.28
C ASP A 99 0.43 31.88 2.60
N ASP A 100 0.54 31.85 1.27
CA ASP A 100 0.69 32.99 0.37
C ASP A 100 -0.71 33.43 -0.07
N THR A 101 -1.34 34.26 0.76
CA THR A 101 -2.76 34.58 0.57
C THR A 101 -3.03 35.54 -0.57
N ASP A 102 -2.00 36.27 -1.04
CA ASP A 102 -2.10 37.19 -2.17
C ASP A 102 -1.50 36.68 -3.49
N GLY A 103 -0.78 35.55 -3.46
CA GLY A 103 -0.25 34.83 -4.62
C GLY A 103 1.04 35.42 -5.18
N ASP A 104 1.79 36.21 -4.39
CA ASP A 104 3.02 36.85 -4.81
C ASP A 104 4.28 35.94 -4.71
N GLY A 105 4.11 34.74 -4.16
CA GLY A 105 5.17 33.76 -3.90
C GLY A 105 5.83 33.90 -2.53
N THR A 106 5.37 34.83 -1.70
CA THR A 106 5.86 35.10 -0.34
C THR A 106 4.84 34.67 0.70
N ALA A 107 5.31 34.16 1.84
CA ALA A 107 4.42 33.83 2.95
C ALA A 107 3.82 35.09 3.60
N ASP A 108 2.48 35.21 3.60
CA ASP A 108 1.74 36.28 4.27
C ASP A 108 1.27 35.90 5.68
N GLN A 109 0.90 34.63 5.85
CA GLN A 109 0.29 34.11 7.07
C GLN A 109 0.89 32.75 7.45
N THR A 110 0.77 32.40 8.73
CA THR A 110 1.12 31.06 9.23
C THR A 110 -0.13 30.31 9.66
N TYR A 111 -0.11 29.01 9.48
CA TYR A 111 -1.14 28.09 9.97
C TYR A 111 -0.48 26.83 10.53
N ASN A 112 -1.24 26.03 11.25
CA ASN A 112 -0.85 24.79 11.87
C ASN A 112 -1.65 23.64 11.26
N GLU A 113 -0.97 22.52 11.05
CA GLU A 113 -1.52 21.25 10.64
C GLU A 113 -1.35 20.27 11.81
N LEU A 114 -2.46 19.76 12.34
CA LEU A 114 -2.45 18.69 13.31
C LEU A 114 -2.48 17.37 12.55
N TRP A 115 -1.40 16.60 12.64
CA TRP A 115 -1.25 15.30 12.04
C TRP A 115 -1.45 14.22 13.10
N CYS A 116 -2.24 13.21 12.77
CA CYS A 116 -2.34 11.99 13.52
C CYS A 116 -1.24 11.03 13.09
N VAL A 117 -0.52 10.47 14.04
CA VAL A 117 0.42 9.37 13.83
C VAL A 117 -0.26 8.08 14.24
N ARG A 118 -0.28 7.11 13.33
CA ARG A 118 -0.85 5.78 13.56
C ARG A 118 0.23 4.82 14.07
N ALA A 119 -0.20 3.72 14.70
CA ALA A 119 0.70 2.70 15.26
C ALA A 119 1.63 2.06 14.22
N ASP A 120 1.23 2.07 12.94
CA ASP A 120 2.00 1.56 11.81
C ASP A 120 3.01 2.59 11.24
N GLY A 121 3.08 3.78 11.83
CA GLY A 121 3.97 4.88 11.41
C GLY A 121 3.41 5.75 10.28
N SER A 122 2.22 5.47 9.76
CA SER A 122 1.55 6.36 8.80
C SER A 122 1.04 7.62 9.49
N THR A 123 0.95 8.72 8.74
CA THR A 123 0.42 9.99 9.23
C THR A 123 -0.78 10.44 8.42
N GLU A 124 -1.75 11.06 9.09
CA GLU A 124 -2.95 11.63 8.47
C GLU A 124 -3.19 13.04 8.99
N LEU A 125 -3.45 13.99 8.09
CA LEU A 125 -3.83 15.34 8.47
C LEU A 125 -5.24 15.35 9.09
N VAL A 126 -5.33 15.70 10.37
CA VAL A 126 -6.59 15.75 11.14
C VAL A 126 -7.25 17.11 10.99
N LEU A 127 -6.46 18.19 11.11
CA LEU A 127 -6.99 19.54 11.17
C LEU A 127 -5.95 20.54 10.71
N THR A 128 -6.39 21.50 9.89
CA THR A 128 -5.65 22.71 9.60
C THR A 128 -6.29 23.87 10.36
N TYR A 129 -5.52 24.65 11.11
CA TYR A 129 -6.01 25.77 11.93
C TYR A 129 -4.95 26.86 12.06
N GLN A 130 -5.32 28.12 12.30
CA GLN A 130 -4.33 29.18 12.57
C GLN A 130 -4.00 29.24 14.07
N GLY A 131 -4.73 30.07 14.83
CA GLY A 131 -4.52 30.24 16.28
C GLY A 131 -5.52 29.51 17.16
N ASP A 132 -6.74 29.28 16.67
CA ASP A 132 -7.82 28.62 17.42
C ASP A 132 -8.18 27.30 16.71
N PRO A 133 -7.86 26.14 17.30
CA PRO A 133 -8.20 24.83 16.74
C PRO A 133 -9.70 24.58 16.56
N SER A 134 -10.58 25.38 17.19
CA SER A 134 -12.03 25.27 16.96
C SER A 134 -12.49 25.91 15.66
N GLN A 135 -11.61 26.63 14.96
CA GLN A 135 -11.87 27.27 13.68
C GLN A 135 -10.94 26.69 12.60
N PRO A 136 -11.44 25.76 11.78
CA PRO A 136 -10.69 25.21 10.65
C PRO A 136 -10.23 26.32 9.71
N TYR A 137 -8.99 26.20 9.24
CA TYR A 137 -8.37 27.09 8.27
C TYR A 137 -8.16 26.38 6.95
N GLY A 138 -8.67 26.94 5.85
CA GLY A 138 -8.39 26.46 4.50
C GLY A 138 -7.32 27.35 3.84
N PRO A 139 -6.08 26.86 3.64
CA PRO A 139 -5.03 27.66 3.04
C PRO A 139 -5.32 27.98 1.57
N VAL A 140 -4.93 29.16 1.11
CA VAL A 140 -5.20 29.67 -0.24
C VAL A 140 -4.12 29.25 -1.23
N SER A 141 -2.85 29.38 -0.85
CA SER A 141 -1.67 28.98 -1.61
C SER A 141 -0.58 28.55 -0.61
N PRO A 142 -0.55 27.28 -0.19
CA PRO A 142 0.49 26.78 0.71
C PRO A 142 1.89 26.98 0.15
N VAL A 143 2.78 27.60 0.93
CA VAL A 143 4.19 27.82 0.59
C VAL A 143 5.09 27.37 1.74
N ASP A 144 6.34 27.05 1.41
CA ASP A 144 7.34 26.76 2.43
C ASP A 144 7.65 28.04 3.22
N CYS A 145 7.67 27.92 4.56
CA CYS A 145 8.04 29.04 5.40
C CYS A 145 9.52 29.41 5.17
N GLU A 146 9.77 30.62 4.66
CA GLU A 146 11.14 31.13 4.47
C GLU A 146 11.90 31.30 5.80
N TYR A 147 11.17 31.41 6.92
CA TYR A 147 11.69 31.24 8.27
C TYR A 147 11.56 29.78 8.69
N GLY A 148 12.68 29.04 8.65
CA GLY A 148 12.73 27.61 8.98
C GLY A 148 11.91 27.28 10.23
N CYS A 149 10.98 26.33 10.06
CA CYS A 149 10.04 25.93 11.10
C CYS A 149 10.76 25.60 12.41
N VAL A 150 10.11 25.90 13.53
CA VAL A 150 10.54 25.42 14.84
C VAL A 150 10.34 23.91 14.92
N GLU A 151 11.35 23.14 14.55
CA GLU A 151 11.32 21.69 14.74
C GLU A 151 11.39 21.39 16.23
N THR A 152 10.35 20.76 16.78
CA THR A 152 10.36 20.32 18.17
C THR A 152 10.53 18.81 18.23
N GLN A 153 11.63 18.34 18.81
CA GLN A 153 11.94 16.92 19.00
C GLN A 153 11.97 16.62 20.50
N THR A 154 11.33 15.53 20.94
CA THR A 154 11.33 15.10 22.35
C THR A 154 12.09 13.78 22.48
N TYR A 155 13.03 13.73 23.41
CA TYR A 155 13.86 12.56 23.69
C TYR A 155 13.68 12.13 25.15
N MET A 156 13.62 10.83 25.42
CA MET A 156 13.78 10.29 26.77
C MET A 156 15.26 10.09 27.07
N LEU A 157 15.77 10.82 28.07
CA LEU A 157 17.17 10.80 28.48
C LEU A 157 17.28 10.53 29.97
N CYS A 158 18.46 10.15 30.42
CA CYS A 158 18.74 9.84 31.81
C CYS A 158 19.90 10.69 32.33
N ASP A 159 19.81 11.08 33.59
CA ASP A 159 20.87 11.74 34.35
C ASP A 159 21.10 11.03 35.71
N ALA A 160 21.81 11.67 36.65
CA ALA A 160 22.08 11.08 37.97
C ALA A 160 20.83 10.95 38.88
N SER A 161 19.73 11.64 38.55
CA SER A 161 18.45 11.59 39.27
C SER A 161 17.44 10.62 38.66
N GLY A 162 17.66 10.17 37.42
CA GLY A 162 16.81 9.19 36.75
C GLY A 162 16.46 9.60 35.32
N ALA A 163 15.40 9.02 34.77
CA ALA A 163 14.89 9.34 33.45
C ALA A 163 14.09 10.66 33.46
N PHE A 164 14.21 11.42 32.39
CA PHE A 164 13.50 12.68 32.14
C PHE A 164 13.28 12.88 30.64
N LEU A 165 12.44 13.83 30.26
CA LEU A 165 12.18 14.20 28.87
C LEU A 165 12.96 15.45 28.50
N ARG A 166 13.69 15.43 27.38
CA ARG A 166 14.33 16.62 26.80
C ARG A 166 13.61 17.02 25.54
N ARG A 167 13.02 18.20 25.53
CA ARG A 167 12.42 18.82 24.36
C ARG A 167 13.40 19.82 23.75
N ILE A 168 13.71 19.64 22.48
CA ILE A 168 14.60 20.52 21.70
C ILE A 168 13.75 21.18 20.64
N THR A 169 13.62 22.50 20.71
CA THR A 169 12.98 23.31 19.68
C THR A 169 14.06 24.05 18.88
N ILE A 170 14.17 23.74 17.59
CA ILE A 170 15.16 24.28 16.65
C ILE A 170 14.47 25.24 15.71
N GLY A 171 14.75 26.55 15.82
CA GLY A 171 14.22 27.55 14.89
C GLY A 171 15.03 28.84 14.91
N ALA A 172 15.06 29.56 13.78
CA ALA A 172 15.75 30.85 13.64
C ALA A 172 17.24 30.87 14.09
N GLY A 173 17.96 29.75 13.93
CA GLY A 173 19.35 29.62 14.36
C GLY A 173 19.55 29.52 15.88
N GLN A 174 18.47 29.33 16.64
CA GLN A 174 18.48 29.16 18.09
C GLN A 174 17.92 27.77 18.45
N HIS A 175 18.54 27.15 19.46
CA HIS A 175 18.07 25.91 20.06
C HIS A 175 17.53 26.23 21.44
N ILE A 176 16.24 26.00 21.67
CA ILE A 176 15.64 26.04 23.00
C ILE A 176 15.60 24.60 23.51
N VAL A 177 16.13 24.38 24.71
CA VAL A 177 16.14 23.06 25.37
C VAL A 177 15.34 23.17 26.65
N GLU A 178 14.30 22.35 26.77
CA GLU A 178 13.49 22.21 27.98
C GLU A 178 13.67 20.78 28.52
N ASP A 179 14.08 20.68 29.78
CA ASP A 179 14.17 19.42 30.50
C ASP A 179 12.93 19.31 31.40
N LEU A 180 12.18 18.23 31.25
CA LEU A 180 10.89 17.99 31.89
C LEU A 180 10.92 16.64 32.61
N GLU A 181 10.18 16.49 33.70
CA GLU A 181 9.91 15.18 34.30
C GLU A 181 9.15 14.29 33.30
N LEU A 182 9.00 13.01 33.60
CA LEU A 182 8.31 12.05 32.71
C LEU A 182 6.82 12.37 32.50
N ASP A 183 6.25 13.30 33.26
CA ASP A 183 4.90 13.83 33.05
C ASP A 183 4.82 14.83 31.87
N GLY A 184 5.96 15.26 31.32
CA GLY A 184 6.05 16.20 30.21
C GLY A 184 5.62 17.64 30.56
N LEU A 185 5.44 17.96 31.84
CA LEU A 185 4.92 19.24 32.32
C LEU A 185 5.81 19.88 33.39
N THR A 186 6.34 19.09 34.32
CA THR A 186 7.11 19.60 35.46
C THR A 186 8.57 19.83 35.02
N PRO A 187 9.18 21.02 35.24
CA PRO A 187 10.58 21.23 34.88
C PRO A 187 11.53 20.30 35.64
N HIS A 188 12.41 19.60 34.90
CA HIS A 188 13.46 18.74 35.45
C HIS A 188 14.77 19.50 35.58
N THR A 189 15.44 19.36 36.73
CA THR A 189 16.79 19.91 36.92
C THR A 189 17.81 18.83 36.62
N VAL A 190 18.55 18.99 35.52
CA VAL A 190 19.60 18.03 35.15
C VAL A 190 20.69 17.97 36.21
N THR A 191 21.00 16.75 36.65
CA THR A 191 22.04 16.43 37.62
C THR A 191 23.04 15.44 37.03
N GLY A 192 24.32 15.82 36.97
CA GLY A 192 25.36 14.97 36.38
C GLY A 192 25.31 14.95 34.85
N THR A 193 25.77 13.85 34.25
CA THR A 193 25.87 13.70 32.80
C THR A 193 24.56 13.17 32.22
N VAL A 194 24.04 13.85 31.20
CA VAL A 194 22.89 13.39 30.42
C VAL A 194 23.34 12.35 29.38
N GLY A 195 22.63 11.23 29.30
CA GLY A 195 22.81 10.22 28.26
C GLY A 195 21.49 9.58 27.87
N ALA A 196 21.49 8.72 26.84
CA ALA A 196 20.35 7.85 26.60
C ALA A 196 20.09 7.00 27.85
N CYS A 197 18.82 6.69 28.12
CA CYS A 197 18.46 5.79 29.20
C CYS A 197 18.90 4.36 28.88
N GLY A 198 20.16 4.05 29.18
CA GLY A 198 20.80 2.78 28.89
C GLY A 198 22.11 2.64 29.67
N GLY A 199 22.02 1.97 30.82
CA GLY A 199 23.13 1.37 31.58
C GLY A 199 24.30 2.29 31.96
N SER A 200 24.37 2.69 33.23
CA SER A 200 25.57 3.28 33.81
C SER A 200 26.78 2.33 33.68
N GLY A 201 27.54 2.48 32.60
CA GLY A 201 28.80 1.80 32.36
C GLY A 201 29.73 2.78 31.63
N THR A 202 30.79 3.19 32.32
CA THR A 202 31.79 4.11 31.81
C THR A 202 32.44 3.59 30.53
N GLY A 203 32.23 4.27 29.40
CA GLY A 203 33.32 4.53 28.44
C GLY A 203 33.69 3.46 27.41
N THR A 204 32.74 2.72 26.86
CA THR A 204 32.86 2.16 25.50
C THR A 204 31.52 2.35 24.81
N THR A 205 31.50 2.81 23.56
CA THR A 205 30.33 2.75 22.69
C THR A 205 29.79 1.31 22.73
N LEU A 206 28.76 1.06 23.54
CA LEU A 206 28.12 -0.23 23.52
C LEU A 206 27.43 -0.33 22.16
N PRO A 207 27.67 -1.41 21.41
CA PRO A 207 26.89 -1.65 20.22
C PRO A 207 25.42 -1.68 20.61
N GLU A 208 24.59 -1.10 19.76
CA GLU A 208 23.14 -1.13 19.88
C GLU A 208 22.67 -2.57 20.16
N GLN A 209 21.96 -2.74 21.28
CA GLN A 209 21.34 -4.00 21.67
C GLN A 209 19.93 -4.02 21.10
N ASP A 210 19.69 -4.90 20.13
CA ASP A 210 18.35 -5.19 19.64
C ASP A 210 17.77 -6.35 20.43
N VAL A 211 16.69 -6.09 21.13
CA VAL A 211 15.94 -7.09 21.87
C VAL A 211 14.74 -7.51 21.03
N THR A 212 14.58 -8.81 20.76
CA THR A 212 13.47 -9.35 19.98
C THR A 212 12.88 -10.56 20.69
N ILE A 213 11.55 -10.68 20.70
CA ILE A 213 10.86 -11.89 21.15
C ILE A 213 10.82 -12.89 19.98
N LEU A 214 11.32 -14.09 20.22
CA LEU A 214 11.37 -15.19 19.26
C LEU A 214 10.77 -16.45 19.88
N CYS A 215 10.42 -17.40 19.01
CA CYS A 215 9.81 -18.66 19.38
C CYS A 215 10.75 -19.81 19.05
N ASP A 216 10.93 -20.68 20.03
CA ASP A 216 11.64 -21.93 19.88
C ASP A 216 10.63 -23.08 19.73
N THR A 217 10.54 -23.63 18.52
CA THR A 217 9.60 -24.69 18.17
C THR A 217 10.30 -26.05 18.26
N ALA A 218 9.95 -26.84 19.29
CA ALA A 218 10.46 -28.18 19.50
C ALA A 218 9.97 -29.18 18.42
N THR A 219 10.61 -30.35 18.34
CA THR A 219 10.26 -31.39 17.34
C THR A 219 8.83 -31.94 17.48
N ASP A 220 8.24 -31.83 18.67
CA ASP A 220 6.86 -32.24 18.94
C ASP A 220 5.82 -31.12 18.66
N GLY A 221 6.27 -29.96 18.18
CA GLY A 221 5.43 -28.80 17.91
C GLY A 221 5.20 -27.89 19.11
N THR A 222 5.77 -28.18 20.29
CA THR A 222 5.71 -27.28 21.44
C THR A 222 6.46 -25.98 21.12
N VAL A 223 5.79 -24.84 21.25
CA VAL A 223 6.37 -23.51 21.02
C VAL A 223 6.68 -22.87 22.37
N THR A 224 7.93 -22.44 22.56
CA THR A 224 8.38 -21.68 23.75
C THR A 224 8.84 -20.31 23.34
N GLU A 225 8.21 -19.26 23.88
CA GLU A 225 8.64 -17.87 23.67
C GLU A 225 9.88 -17.54 24.51
N PHE A 226 10.81 -16.79 23.94
CA PHE A 226 12.02 -16.33 24.60
C PHE A 226 12.48 -14.99 24.03
N VAL A 227 13.31 -14.27 24.77
CA VAL A 227 13.92 -13.01 24.36
C VAL A 227 15.32 -13.28 23.83
N ARG A 228 15.62 -12.79 22.63
CA ARG A 228 16.97 -12.75 22.07
C ARG A 228 17.50 -11.33 22.06
N ASP A 229 18.65 -11.15 22.68
CA ASP A 229 19.43 -9.91 22.68
C ASP A 229 20.58 -10.05 21.69
N TYR A 230 20.55 -9.30 20.60
CA TYR A 230 21.59 -9.32 19.57
C TYR A 230 22.73 -8.36 19.90
N GLN A 231 23.95 -8.88 19.86
CA GLN A 231 25.17 -8.09 19.94
C GLN A 231 25.55 -7.64 18.53
N ARG A 232 25.60 -6.33 18.29
CA ARG A 232 26.13 -5.77 17.03
C ARG A 232 27.58 -5.31 17.17
N ASP A 233 28.25 -4.99 16.07
CA ASP A 233 29.49 -4.24 16.09
C ASP A 233 29.26 -2.76 15.78
N THR A 234 30.35 -1.98 15.69
CA THR A 234 30.27 -0.54 15.38
C THR A 234 29.77 -0.22 13.96
N SER A 235 29.67 -1.23 13.09
CA SER A 235 29.06 -1.13 11.75
C SER A 235 27.61 -1.61 11.71
N GLY A 236 27.03 -1.99 12.87
CA GLY A 236 25.68 -2.51 12.96
C GLY A 236 25.55 -3.98 12.56
N GLN A 237 26.66 -4.70 12.31
CA GLN A 237 26.61 -6.12 11.97
C GLN A 237 26.39 -6.97 13.22
N ILE A 238 25.45 -7.94 13.18
CA ILE A 238 25.24 -8.88 14.28
C ILE A 238 26.49 -9.77 14.42
N THR A 239 27.12 -9.75 15.59
CA THR A 239 28.31 -10.53 15.94
C THR A 239 28.04 -11.64 16.95
N GLY A 240 26.90 -11.57 17.65
CA GLY A 240 26.50 -12.56 18.64
C GLY A 240 25.06 -12.36 19.12
N HIS A 241 24.63 -13.22 20.03
CA HIS A 241 23.37 -13.06 20.74
C HIS A 241 23.43 -13.72 22.13
N THR A 242 22.53 -13.31 23.02
CA THR A 242 22.23 -14.01 24.28
C THR A 242 20.73 -14.21 24.38
N ASP A 243 20.32 -15.40 24.83
CA ASP A 243 18.92 -15.79 24.92
C ASP A 243 18.47 -15.88 26.37
N TYR A 244 17.26 -15.41 26.64
CA TYR A 244 16.65 -15.41 27.96
C TYR A 244 15.18 -15.82 27.89
N THR A 245 14.64 -16.40 28.95
CA THR A 245 13.20 -16.56 29.11
C THR A 245 12.55 -15.17 29.22
N LEU A 246 11.23 -15.09 29.07
CA LEU A 246 10.50 -13.83 29.27
C LEU A 246 10.69 -13.24 30.68
N ASP A 247 11.00 -14.09 31.67
CA ASP A 247 11.35 -13.69 33.05
C ASP A 247 12.84 -13.35 33.24
N GLY A 248 13.63 -13.30 32.16
CA GLY A 248 15.04 -12.91 32.15
C GLY A 248 16.04 -13.97 32.61
N GLN A 249 15.64 -15.24 32.74
CA GLN A 249 16.59 -16.34 33.05
C GLN A 249 17.31 -16.78 31.77
N PRO A 250 18.59 -17.20 31.82
CA PRO A 250 19.27 -17.73 30.63
C PRO A 250 18.46 -18.83 29.94
N TYR A 251 18.30 -18.73 28.64
CA TYR A 251 17.58 -19.69 27.80
C TYR A 251 18.53 -20.29 26.76
N THR A 252 18.29 -21.55 26.39
CA THR A 252 19.01 -22.21 25.30
C THR A 252 17.97 -22.87 24.41
N PRO A 253 17.76 -22.37 23.19
CA PRO A 253 16.80 -22.97 22.27
C PRO A 253 17.13 -24.45 22.03
N SER A 254 16.11 -25.28 22.09
CA SER A 254 16.18 -26.74 21.90
C SER A 254 15.59 -27.21 20.57
N GLY A 255 14.87 -26.33 19.87
CA GLY A 255 14.23 -26.56 18.58
C GLY A 255 14.60 -25.52 17.52
N THR A 256 13.66 -25.25 16.62
CA THR A 256 13.83 -24.26 15.54
C THR A 256 13.44 -22.88 16.04
N VAL A 257 14.38 -21.93 16.01
CA VAL A 257 14.11 -20.53 16.36
C VAL A 257 13.49 -19.78 15.18
N GLY A 258 12.35 -19.11 15.41
CA GLY A 258 11.66 -18.26 14.45
C GLY A 258 10.95 -17.08 15.13
N VAL A 259 10.22 -16.28 14.35
CA VAL A 259 9.35 -15.23 14.91
C VAL A 259 8.15 -15.89 15.59
N CYS A 260 7.70 -15.34 16.71
CA CYS A 260 6.52 -15.84 17.39
C CYS A 260 5.24 -15.57 16.62
N GLY A 261 4.40 -16.60 16.57
CA GLY A 261 3.16 -16.65 15.81
C GLY A 261 3.17 -17.83 14.83
N PRO A 262 2.00 -18.35 14.39
CA PRO A 262 1.98 -19.02 13.11
C PRO A 262 2.61 -18.08 12.08
N ALA A 263 3.31 -18.59 11.06
CA ALA A 263 3.44 -17.79 9.84
C ALA A 263 2.01 -17.36 9.52
N GLU A 264 1.72 -16.05 9.66
CA GLU A 264 0.37 -15.51 9.46
C GLU A 264 -0.15 -16.18 8.20
N PRO A 265 -1.23 -17.01 8.29
CA PRO A 265 -1.73 -17.69 7.11
C PRO A 265 -1.99 -16.56 6.13
N CYS A 266 -1.24 -16.60 5.04
CA CYS A 266 -1.19 -15.56 4.04
C CYS A 266 -2.63 -15.32 3.57
N SER A 267 -3.31 -14.37 4.20
CA SER A 267 -4.72 -14.14 4.03
C SER A 267 -4.91 -13.47 2.67
N ALA A 268 -6.08 -13.70 2.05
CA ALA A 268 -6.39 -13.08 0.77
C ALA A 268 -6.22 -11.56 0.88
N GLN A 269 -5.23 -11.02 0.16
CA GLN A 269 -4.89 -9.60 0.15
C GLN A 269 -5.76 -8.85 -0.86
N SER A 270 -6.23 -9.55 -1.89
CA SER A 270 -7.20 -9.04 -2.86
C SER A 270 -8.22 -10.11 -3.23
N VAL A 271 -9.38 -9.65 -3.69
CA VAL A 271 -10.46 -10.49 -4.20
C VAL A 271 -10.65 -10.19 -5.68
N LEU A 272 -10.57 -11.22 -6.50
CA LEU A 272 -10.92 -11.21 -7.91
C LEU A 272 -12.30 -11.84 -8.08
N HIS A 273 -13.00 -11.49 -9.15
CA HIS A 273 -14.21 -12.17 -9.59
C HIS A 273 -13.95 -12.92 -10.91
N ALA A 274 -14.56 -14.09 -11.05
CA ALA A 274 -14.60 -14.82 -12.30
C ALA A 274 -16.07 -15.14 -12.63
N CYS A 275 -16.52 -14.74 -13.81
CA CYS A 275 -17.81 -15.19 -14.34
C CYS A 275 -17.71 -16.66 -14.75
N ARG A 276 -18.69 -17.46 -14.36
CA ARG A 276 -18.76 -18.91 -14.59
C ARG A 276 -20.18 -19.29 -15.00
N CYS A 277 -20.31 -20.47 -15.59
CA CYS A 277 -21.60 -20.98 -16.05
C CYS A 277 -21.85 -22.39 -15.55
N ASP A 278 -23.11 -22.70 -15.30
CA ASP A 278 -23.58 -23.99 -14.82
C ASP A 278 -24.55 -24.57 -15.85
N ASP A 279 -24.36 -25.85 -16.21
CA ASP A 279 -25.21 -26.63 -17.11
C ASP A 279 -26.23 -27.42 -16.27
N THR A 280 -27.30 -26.77 -15.85
CA THR A 280 -28.28 -27.32 -14.91
C THR A 280 -29.19 -28.37 -15.56
N ASP A 281 -29.29 -28.39 -16.89
CA ASP A 281 -30.12 -29.35 -17.63
C ASP A 281 -29.34 -30.52 -18.27
N GLY A 282 -28.01 -30.43 -18.30
CA GLY A 282 -27.07 -31.48 -18.71
C GLY A 282 -26.91 -31.61 -20.22
N ASP A 283 -27.20 -30.56 -20.99
CA ASP A 283 -27.06 -30.56 -22.45
C ASP A 283 -25.64 -30.22 -22.95
N GLY A 284 -24.76 -29.81 -22.04
CA GLY A 284 -23.38 -29.42 -22.28
C GLY A 284 -23.17 -27.93 -22.53
N VAL A 285 -24.21 -27.10 -22.44
CA VAL A 285 -24.18 -25.64 -22.58
C VAL A 285 -24.59 -25.00 -21.26
N GLY A 286 -23.87 -23.96 -20.83
CA GLY A 286 -24.22 -23.26 -19.60
C GLY A 286 -25.55 -22.50 -19.76
N ASP A 287 -26.52 -22.76 -18.87
CA ASP A 287 -27.82 -22.10 -18.84
C ASP A 287 -28.02 -21.19 -17.62
N VAL A 288 -27.13 -21.26 -16.63
CA VAL A 288 -27.11 -20.37 -15.46
C VAL A 288 -25.74 -19.72 -15.25
N ASP A 289 -25.70 -18.39 -15.28
CA ASP A 289 -24.52 -17.62 -14.92
C ASP A 289 -24.35 -17.52 -13.39
N TYR A 290 -23.12 -17.62 -12.93
CA TYR A 290 -22.73 -17.40 -11.53
C TYR A 290 -21.36 -16.73 -11.43
N VAL A 291 -21.05 -16.18 -10.26
CA VAL A 291 -19.75 -15.56 -9.97
C VAL A 291 -19.01 -16.39 -8.95
N GLU A 292 -17.75 -16.71 -9.26
CA GLU A 292 -16.79 -17.26 -8.32
C GLU A 292 -15.92 -16.12 -7.78
N LEU A 293 -15.86 -15.96 -6.46
CA LEU A 293 -14.93 -15.04 -5.81
C LEU A 293 -13.63 -15.78 -5.50
N LEU A 294 -12.51 -15.19 -5.91
CA LEU A 294 -11.17 -15.76 -5.80
C LEU A 294 -10.30 -14.85 -4.93
N GLY A 295 -9.77 -15.38 -3.83
CA GLY A 295 -8.81 -14.70 -2.97
C GLY A 295 -7.39 -14.91 -3.48
N VAL A 296 -6.65 -13.82 -3.66
CA VAL A 296 -5.21 -13.85 -3.99
C VAL A 296 -4.43 -13.56 -2.73
N ASP A 297 -3.58 -14.49 -2.32
CA ASP A 297 -2.75 -14.32 -1.15
C ASP A 297 -1.47 -13.49 -1.42
N CYS A 298 -0.74 -13.15 -0.37
CA CYS A 298 0.56 -12.49 -0.41
C CYS A 298 1.67 -13.23 -1.20
N THR A 299 1.50 -14.51 -1.54
CA THR A 299 2.38 -15.27 -2.46
C THR A 299 1.90 -15.23 -3.92
N GLY A 300 0.71 -14.70 -4.16
CA GLY A 300 0.02 -14.71 -5.45
C GLY A 300 -0.77 -16.01 -5.71
N ALA A 301 -0.92 -16.88 -4.71
CA ALA A 301 -1.73 -18.08 -4.86
C ALA A 301 -3.22 -17.71 -4.86
N VAL A 302 -3.98 -18.33 -5.76
CA VAL A 302 -5.41 -18.08 -5.96
C VAL A 302 -6.21 -19.19 -5.29
N THR A 303 -7.18 -18.82 -4.45
CA THR A 303 -8.06 -19.75 -3.73
C THR A 303 -9.52 -19.34 -3.88
N SER A 304 -10.41 -20.29 -4.13
CA SER A 304 -11.85 -20.01 -4.20
C SER A 304 -12.40 -19.66 -2.81
N LEU A 305 -13.06 -18.51 -2.70
CA LEU A 305 -13.72 -18.03 -1.48
C LEU A 305 -15.20 -18.41 -1.46
N GLY A 306 -15.77 -18.75 -2.61
CA GLY A 306 -17.16 -19.18 -2.73
C GLY A 306 -17.78 -18.82 -4.08
N THR A 307 -18.90 -19.45 -4.38
CA THR A 307 -19.71 -19.23 -5.58
C THR A 307 -21.03 -18.57 -5.20
N TYR A 308 -21.46 -17.62 -6.01
CA TYR A 308 -22.61 -16.76 -5.76
C TYR A 308 -23.41 -16.58 -7.04
N THR A 309 -24.70 -16.22 -6.92
CA THR A 309 -25.52 -15.83 -8.07
C THR A 309 -24.84 -14.70 -8.85
N ALA A 310 -25.15 -14.55 -10.14
CA ALA A 310 -24.50 -13.54 -10.99
C ALA A 310 -24.59 -12.09 -10.46
N ASP A 311 -25.61 -11.79 -9.65
CA ASP A 311 -25.81 -10.50 -8.99
C ASP A 311 -25.21 -10.40 -7.57
N LEU A 312 -24.50 -11.45 -7.12
CA LEU A 312 -23.93 -11.61 -5.77
C LEU A 312 -24.96 -11.56 -4.63
N SER A 313 -26.26 -11.73 -4.92
CA SER A 313 -27.32 -11.61 -3.90
C SER A 313 -27.45 -12.85 -3.00
N ALA A 314 -27.01 -14.02 -3.47
CA ALA A 314 -27.06 -15.26 -2.71
C ALA A 314 -25.88 -16.18 -3.04
N THR A 315 -25.51 -17.05 -2.11
CA THR A 315 -24.61 -18.16 -2.39
C THR A 315 -25.23 -19.09 -3.43
N TYR A 316 -24.43 -19.57 -4.36
CA TYR A 316 -24.83 -20.49 -5.41
C TYR A 316 -24.01 -21.78 -5.31
N THR A 317 -24.64 -22.94 -5.51
CA THR A 317 -23.92 -24.22 -5.57
C THR A 317 -24.08 -24.78 -6.98
N PRO A 318 -23.04 -24.74 -7.82
CA PRO A 318 -23.11 -25.27 -9.17
C PRO A 318 -23.45 -26.77 -9.19
N VAL A 319 -24.31 -27.17 -10.13
CA VAL A 319 -24.78 -28.53 -10.36
C VAL A 319 -23.85 -29.27 -11.34
N ALA A 320 -23.49 -28.63 -12.44
CA ALA A 320 -22.53 -29.08 -13.43
C ALA A 320 -21.79 -27.88 -14.03
N PRO A 321 -20.74 -27.37 -13.35
CA PRO A 321 -19.91 -26.28 -13.87
C PRO A 321 -19.41 -26.59 -15.28
N VAL A 322 -19.68 -25.69 -16.20
CA VAL A 322 -19.15 -25.71 -17.56
C VAL A 322 -18.41 -24.42 -17.84
N ASP A 323 -17.63 -24.43 -18.91
CA ASP A 323 -17.13 -23.19 -19.45
C ASP A 323 -18.32 -22.38 -19.99
N CYS A 324 -18.36 -21.07 -19.76
CA CYS A 324 -19.42 -20.21 -20.30
C CYS A 324 -19.50 -20.22 -21.83
N ASP A 325 -18.47 -20.81 -22.43
CA ASP A 325 -18.16 -20.80 -23.85
C ASP A 325 -18.44 -22.12 -24.53
N ALA A 326 -19.01 -23.07 -23.80
CA ALA A 326 -19.36 -24.36 -24.36
C ALA A 326 -20.40 -24.24 -25.51
N GLY A 327 -21.05 -23.08 -25.66
CA GLY A 327 -21.99 -22.76 -26.75
C GLY A 327 -21.65 -21.55 -27.65
N ASP A 328 -20.77 -20.64 -27.26
CA ASP A 328 -20.35 -19.47 -28.06
C ASP A 328 -18.86 -19.15 -27.83
N LEU A 329 -18.20 -18.56 -28.82
CA LEU A 329 -16.74 -18.44 -28.94
C LEU A 329 -16.03 -17.74 -27.76
N GLY A 330 -15.72 -18.46 -26.68
CA GLY A 330 -14.60 -18.20 -25.75
C GLY A 330 -14.59 -16.87 -24.98
N ALA A 331 -15.03 -16.86 -23.74
CA ALA A 331 -14.75 -15.95 -22.65
C ALA A 331 -13.25 -15.72 -22.63
N GLU A 332 -12.92 -14.44 -22.63
CA GLU A 332 -11.54 -14.04 -22.59
C GLU A 332 -10.93 -14.58 -21.29
N PRO A 333 -9.80 -15.29 -21.38
CA PRO A 333 -9.18 -15.85 -20.20
C PRO A 333 -8.82 -14.71 -19.24
N ALA A 334 -9.00 -14.93 -17.94
CA ALA A 334 -8.60 -13.96 -16.94
C ALA A 334 -7.12 -13.60 -17.13
N THR A 335 -6.83 -12.31 -17.31
CA THR A 335 -5.46 -11.81 -17.43
C THR A 335 -5.11 -10.98 -16.22
N ALA A 336 -3.88 -11.12 -15.74
CA ALA A 336 -3.28 -10.26 -14.74
C ALA A 336 -1.99 -9.64 -15.27
N VAL A 337 -1.45 -8.67 -14.53
CA VAL A 337 -0.14 -8.07 -14.82
C VAL A 337 0.85 -8.44 -13.72
N GLN A 338 2.02 -8.92 -14.13
CA GLN A 338 3.12 -9.20 -13.21
C GLN A 338 4.14 -8.06 -13.27
N ALA A 339 4.32 -7.36 -12.16
CA ALA A 339 5.35 -6.33 -12.02
C ALA A 339 6.75 -6.95 -11.88
N ARG A 340 7.72 -6.36 -12.56
CA ARG A 340 9.12 -6.80 -12.61
C ARG A 340 10.05 -5.60 -12.56
N ARG A 341 11.26 -5.81 -12.05
CA ARG A 341 12.30 -4.79 -11.97
C ARG A 341 13.67 -5.41 -12.19
N VAL A 342 14.51 -4.74 -12.96
CA VAL A 342 15.93 -5.07 -13.12
C VAL A 342 16.78 -3.81 -12.98
N GLN A 343 17.95 -3.94 -12.36
CA GLN A 343 18.96 -2.90 -12.34
C GLN A 343 20.08 -3.30 -13.31
N LEU A 344 20.47 -2.37 -14.18
CA LEU A 344 21.53 -2.53 -15.15
C LEU A 344 22.78 -1.79 -14.67
N ALA A 345 23.88 -2.52 -14.57
CA ALA A 345 25.22 -1.95 -14.42
C ALA A 345 25.73 -1.40 -15.77
N ALA A 346 26.74 -0.55 -15.73
CA ALA A 346 27.36 0.00 -16.93
C ALA A 346 27.81 -1.11 -17.90
N GLY A 347 27.34 -1.03 -19.15
CA GLY A 347 27.56 -2.01 -20.21
C GLY A 347 26.45 -3.07 -20.34
N GLU A 348 25.52 -3.16 -19.39
CA GLU A 348 24.39 -4.10 -19.46
C GLU A 348 23.21 -3.53 -20.26
N THR A 349 22.48 -4.45 -20.90
CA THR A 349 21.35 -4.15 -21.77
C THR A 349 20.13 -4.97 -21.35
N TRP A 350 18.98 -4.32 -21.30
CA TRP A 350 17.67 -4.94 -21.25
C TRP A 350 16.99 -4.84 -22.62
N ASP A 351 16.28 -5.89 -23.02
CA ASP A 351 15.61 -6.00 -24.32
C ASP A 351 14.15 -6.40 -24.15
N ALA A 352 13.23 -5.58 -24.66
CA ALA A 352 11.79 -5.85 -24.66
C ALA A 352 11.44 -7.14 -25.40
N ALA A 353 12.24 -7.56 -26.39
CA ALA A 353 12.00 -8.79 -27.15
C ALA A 353 12.08 -10.06 -26.27
N ALA A 354 12.72 -10.00 -25.10
CA ALA A 354 12.74 -11.09 -24.12
C ALA A 354 11.41 -11.24 -23.36
N HIS A 355 10.45 -10.32 -23.55
CA HIS A 355 9.19 -10.26 -22.81
C HIS A 355 8.00 -10.19 -23.77
N PRO A 356 7.51 -11.34 -24.28
CA PRO A 356 6.49 -11.38 -25.34
C PRO A 356 5.13 -10.79 -24.92
N THR A 357 4.88 -10.67 -23.62
CA THR A 357 3.65 -10.11 -23.04
C THR A 357 3.89 -8.76 -22.36
N LEU A 358 4.95 -8.02 -22.73
CA LEU A 358 5.26 -6.71 -22.15
C LEU A 358 4.10 -5.71 -22.32
N ARG A 359 3.62 -5.15 -21.21
CA ARG A 359 2.50 -4.20 -21.15
C ARG A 359 2.96 -2.77 -20.87
N SER A 360 3.88 -2.60 -19.92
CA SER A 360 4.52 -1.30 -19.64
C SER A 360 5.99 -1.46 -19.30
N VAL A 361 6.76 -0.40 -19.49
CA VAL A 361 8.17 -0.29 -19.11
C VAL A 361 8.53 1.16 -18.82
N THR A 362 9.24 1.36 -17.70
CA THR A 362 9.82 2.63 -17.27
C THR A 362 11.31 2.43 -17.05
N ALA A 363 12.11 3.30 -17.68
CA ALA A 363 13.56 3.34 -17.51
C ALA A 363 13.97 4.60 -16.76
N THR A 364 14.82 4.47 -15.74
CA THR A 364 15.35 5.60 -14.96
C THR A 364 16.87 5.49 -14.82
N ALA A 365 17.61 6.51 -15.27
CA ALA A 365 19.06 6.59 -15.06
C ALA A 365 19.36 7.29 -13.73
N HIS A 366 19.87 6.56 -12.74
CA HIS A 366 20.15 7.12 -11.41
C HIS A 366 21.49 7.84 -11.36
N THR A 367 22.50 7.22 -11.96
CA THR A 367 23.87 7.75 -12.05
C THR A 367 24.38 7.52 -13.46
N GLY A 368 24.99 8.53 -14.10
CA GLY A 368 25.49 8.40 -15.46
C GLY A 368 24.38 8.47 -16.53
N THR A 369 24.64 7.89 -17.70
CA THR A 369 23.74 7.95 -18.87
C THR A 369 23.39 6.56 -19.38
N GLY A 370 22.22 6.44 -20.00
CA GLY A 370 21.80 5.27 -20.75
C GLY A 370 21.59 5.58 -22.23
N THR A 371 21.42 4.53 -23.03
CA THR A 371 20.92 4.61 -24.41
C THR A 371 19.59 3.86 -24.48
N ILE A 372 18.56 4.53 -24.98
CA ILE A 372 17.30 3.90 -25.37
C ILE A 372 17.33 3.75 -26.89
N SER A 373 17.14 2.56 -27.43
CA SER A 373 16.97 2.38 -28.88
C SER A 373 15.55 1.95 -29.18
N THR A 374 14.86 2.75 -29.99
CA THR A 374 13.50 2.50 -30.50
C THR A 374 13.52 2.32 -32.02
N VAL A 375 12.34 2.18 -32.65
CA VAL A 375 12.22 2.20 -34.11
C VAL A 375 12.66 3.53 -34.73
N ASP A 376 12.56 4.63 -33.99
CA ASP A 376 12.95 5.97 -34.44
C ASP A 376 14.46 6.22 -34.27
N GLY A 377 15.19 5.27 -33.70
CA GLY A 377 16.63 5.32 -33.47
C GLY A 377 17.01 5.36 -31.99
N ALA A 378 18.29 5.64 -31.75
CA ALA A 378 18.86 5.71 -30.41
C ALA A 378 18.77 7.13 -29.84
N SER A 379 18.30 7.25 -28.60
CA SER A 379 18.32 8.46 -27.79
C SER A 379 19.12 8.24 -26.50
N THR A 380 19.64 9.32 -25.93
CA THR A 380 20.35 9.28 -24.65
C THR A 380 19.35 9.45 -23.53
N LEU A 381 19.42 8.57 -22.52
CA LEU A 381 18.74 8.73 -21.24
C LEU A 381 19.70 9.43 -20.28
N PHE A 382 19.41 10.67 -19.89
CA PHE A 382 20.29 11.45 -19.02
C PHE A 382 20.11 11.10 -17.55
N GLN A 383 21.11 11.44 -16.72
CA GLN A 383 21.03 11.23 -15.28
C GLN A 383 19.82 11.98 -14.70
N GLY A 384 19.01 11.28 -13.89
CA GLY A 384 17.79 11.79 -13.27
C GLY A 384 16.57 11.73 -14.19
N GLU A 385 16.74 11.41 -15.47
CA GLU A 385 15.64 11.27 -16.41
C GLU A 385 14.93 9.92 -16.23
N SER A 386 13.61 9.95 -16.42
CA SER A 386 12.77 8.75 -16.52
C SER A 386 11.91 8.81 -17.76
N VAL A 387 11.80 7.70 -18.48
CA VAL A 387 10.95 7.57 -19.68
C VAL A 387 10.10 6.32 -19.57
N THR A 388 8.82 6.45 -19.91
CA THR A 388 7.82 5.38 -19.80
C THR A 388 7.13 5.11 -21.13
N TRP A 389 6.90 3.82 -21.40
CA TRP A 389 6.01 3.34 -22.44
C TRP A 389 5.01 2.38 -21.81
N ALA A 390 3.74 2.49 -22.21
CA ALA A 390 2.69 1.57 -21.84
C ALA A 390 1.75 1.40 -23.03
N ILE A 391 1.08 0.26 -23.08
CA ILE A 391 -0.12 0.15 -23.91
C ILE A 391 -1.23 1.04 -23.32
N ASP A 392 -2.06 1.61 -24.18
CA ASP A 392 -3.09 2.59 -23.77
C ASP A 392 -4.43 1.92 -23.47
N LYS A 393 -4.66 0.73 -24.04
CA LYS A 393 -5.94 0.01 -23.93
C LYS A 393 -5.75 -1.45 -23.57
N ASP A 394 -6.75 -2.01 -22.90
CA ASP A 394 -6.78 -3.43 -22.53
C ASP A 394 -6.76 -4.36 -23.76
N GLU A 395 -7.31 -3.89 -24.89
CA GLU A 395 -7.32 -4.60 -26.19
C GLU A 395 -5.93 -4.64 -26.88
N ASP A 396 -4.98 -3.80 -26.48
CA ASP A 396 -3.65 -3.76 -27.09
C ASP A 396 -2.79 -4.95 -26.61
N ALA A 397 -2.56 -5.90 -27.50
CA ALA A 397 -1.93 -7.17 -27.14
C ALA A 397 -0.51 -7.07 -26.53
N ARG A 398 0.30 -6.06 -26.91
CA ARG A 398 1.67 -5.84 -26.39
C ARG A 398 2.28 -4.52 -26.86
N LEU A 399 3.30 -4.06 -26.13
CA LEU A 399 4.26 -3.07 -26.64
C LEU A 399 5.03 -3.65 -27.84
N MET A 400 5.00 -2.93 -28.97
CA MET A 400 5.58 -3.36 -30.25
C MET A 400 6.76 -2.46 -30.65
N GLY A 401 7.89 -3.08 -31.01
CA GLY A 401 9.04 -2.39 -31.61
C GLY A 401 10.38 -2.97 -31.11
N PRO A 402 11.50 -2.65 -31.76
CA PRO A 402 12.77 -2.76 -31.06
C PRO A 402 12.73 -1.76 -29.91
N LEU A 403 12.85 -2.25 -28.68
CA LEU A 403 13.04 -1.41 -27.50
C LEU A 403 14.15 -2.04 -26.67
N THR A 404 15.33 -1.41 -26.70
CA THR A 404 16.46 -1.82 -25.86
C THR A 404 16.88 -0.65 -24.98
N ILE A 405 17.24 -0.97 -23.75
CA ILE A 405 17.72 0.00 -22.76
C ILE A 405 19.10 -0.47 -22.32
N THR A 406 20.14 0.32 -22.60
CA THR A 406 21.51 0.03 -22.20
C THR A 406 21.99 1.06 -21.20
N ALA A 407 22.56 0.63 -20.07
CA ALA A 407 23.26 1.55 -19.18
C ALA A 407 24.66 1.83 -19.77
N ASN A 408 24.93 3.05 -20.25
CA ASN A 408 26.25 3.38 -20.81
C ASN A 408 27.25 3.62 -19.68
N THR A 409 26.87 4.46 -18.71
CA THR A 409 27.67 4.78 -17.54
C THR A 409 26.80 4.75 -16.29
N GLY A 410 27.38 4.35 -15.16
CA GLY A 410 26.67 4.26 -13.89
C GLY A 410 25.57 3.18 -13.88
N THR A 411 24.37 3.53 -13.43
CA THR A 411 23.29 2.59 -13.11
C THR A 411 21.95 3.07 -13.65
N THR A 412 21.22 2.15 -14.28
CA THR A 412 19.86 2.38 -14.81
C THR A 412 18.94 1.31 -14.25
N THR A 413 17.76 1.70 -13.76
CA THR A 413 16.70 0.77 -13.40
C THR A 413 15.70 0.66 -14.56
N VAL A 414 15.25 -0.56 -14.85
CA VAL A 414 14.11 -0.83 -15.73
C VAL A 414 13.02 -1.52 -14.91
N ALA A 415 11.90 -0.83 -14.70
CA ALA A 415 10.68 -1.40 -14.11
C ALA A 415 9.68 -1.70 -15.23
N TYR A 416 9.03 -2.85 -15.22
CA TYR A 416 8.14 -3.25 -16.31
C TYR A 416 7.06 -4.21 -15.86
N THR A 417 5.97 -4.29 -16.62
CA THR A 417 4.89 -5.25 -16.38
C THR A 417 4.74 -6.19 -17.56
N THR A 418 4.44 -7.46 -17.27
CA THR A 418 4.13 -8.48 -18.29
C THR A 418 2.74 -9.03 -18.03
N GLY A 419 1.93 -9.16 -19.07
CA GLY A 419 0.66 -9.87 -19.00
C GLY A 419 0.90 -11.34 -18.68
N VAL A 420 0.09 -11.88 -17.78
CA VAL A 420 0.01 -13.31 -17.46
C VAL A 420 -1.44 -13.74 -17.57
N THR A 421 -1.66 -14.91 -18.16
CA THR A 421 -2.97 -15.57 -18.12
C THR A 421 -3.06 -16.32 -16.79
N LEU A 422 -4.16 -16.13 -16.06
CA LEU A 422 -4.42 -16.79 -14.78
C LEU A 422 -4.99 -18.19 -14.96
#